data_AF-A0A957DE23-F1
#
_entry.id   AF-A0A957DE23-F1
#
_cell.length_a   1.000
_cell.length_b   1.000
_cell.length_c   1.000
_cell.angle_alpha   90.00
_cell.angle_beta   90.00
_cell.angle_gamma   90.00
#
_symmetry.space_group_name_H-M   'P 1'
#
loop_
_entity.id
_entity.type
_entity.pdbx_description
1 polymer ?
#
loop_
_entity_poly.entity_id
_entity_poly.type
_entity_poly.pdbx_seq_one_letter_code
_entity_poly.pdbx_strand_id
1 'polypeptide(L)'
;EADLALAYELSNVLRRWRDTQPNWRLPELAAQLEDVAKGRRALQLSVTREEGYEPEPGRITLCTQHASKGLEWDAVFLVSVDGVWIPGNLDGHFLGVVDFLGEEDPTAEASAQLLHLMEGDAGIYPDRTATESAHIDVISERLRLLYVGITRARRYLHISRSRATRRRGIDQPTEPATVMGVLYQFLQRRKKSRDFSGK
;
A
#
# COMPACT_ATOMS: atom_id res chain seq x y z
N GLU A 1 3.33 -15.61 1.33
CA GLU A 1 2.35 -14.53 1.07
C GLU A 1 0.93 -15.04 0.86
N ALA A 2 0.70 -16.03 -0.01
CA ALA A 2 -0.64 -16.63 -0.23
C ALA A 2 -1.34 -17.13 1.05
N ASP A 3 -0.61 -17.75 1.98
CA ASP A 3 -1.16 -18.26 3.24
C ASP A 3 -1.62 -17.14 4.19
N LEU A 4 -0.96 -15.98 4.17
CA LEU A 4 -1.31 -14.83 5.00
C LEU A 4 -2.57 -14.12 4.48
N ALA A 5 -2.68 -13.99 3.15
CA ALA A 5 -3.88 -13.43 2.52
C ALA A 5 -5.10 -14.32 2.78
N LEU A 6 -4.93 -15.65 2.70
CA LEU A 6 -5.97 -16.61 3.07
C LEU A 6 -6.36 -16.50 4.55
N ALA A 7 -5.37 -16.41 5.46
CA ALA A 7 -5.62 -16.24 6.88
C ALA A 7 -6.40 -14.95 7.19
N TYR A 8 -6.07 -13.84 6.51
CA TYR A 8 -6.76 -12.57 6.66
C TYR A 8 -8.21 -12.65 6.16
N GLU A 9 -8.45 -13.24 5.00
CA GLU A 9 -9.80 -13.45 4.47
C GLU A 9 -10.64 -14.36 5.37
N LEU A 10 -10.06 -15.46 5.87
CA LEU A 10 -10.71 -16.31 6.86
C LEU A 10 -11.06 -15.50 8.12
N SER A 11 -10.18 -14.63 8.60
CA SER A 11 -10.44 -13.77 9.76
C SER A 11 -11.62 -12.82 9.52
N ASN A 12 -11.72 -12.23 8.32
CA ASN A 12 -12.83 -11.36 7.94
C ASN A 12 -14.15 -12.13 7.83
N VAL A 13 -14.13 -13.36 7.31
CA VAL A 13 -15.33 -14.21 7.28
C VAL A 13 -15.77 -14.59 8.69
N LEU A 14 -14.84 -15.03 9.55
CA LEU A 14 -15.14 -15.38 10.93
C LEU A 14 -15.71 -14.19 11.72
N ARG A 15 -15.15 -12.98 11.49
CA ARG A 15 -15.66 -11.75 12.09
C ARG A 15 -17.10 -11.47 11.63
N ARG A 16 -17.39 -11.55 10.33
CA ARG A 16 -18.75 -11.37 9.81
C ARG A 16 -19.75 -12.37 10.41
N TRP A 17 -19.37 -13.64 10.53
CA TRP A 17 -20.23 -14.65 11.15
C TRP A 17 -20.51 -14.34 12.61
N ARG A 18 -19.49 -13.93 13.37
CA ARG A 18 -19.67 -13.52 14.78
C ARG A 18 -20.55 -12.29 14.90
N ASP A 19 -20.42 -11.32 14.00
CA ASP A 19 -21.24 -10.10 14.02
C ASP A 19 -22.72 -10.43 13.73
N THR A 20 -23.00 -11.44 12.89
CA THR A 20 -24.37 -11.95 12.67
C THR A 20 -24.90 -12.84 13.79
N GLN A 21 -24.02 -13.49 14.55
CA GLN A 21 -24.37 -14.41 15.63
C GLN A 21 -23.50 -14.13 16.86
N PRO A 22 -23.80 -13.08 17.64
CA PRO A 22 -22.94 -12.61 18.75
C PRO A 22 -22.71 -13.65 19.86
N ASN A 23 -23.58 -14.66 19.94
CA ASN A 23 -23.48 -15.74 20.91
C ASN A 23 -22.47 -16.83 20.52
N TRP A 24 -22.03 -16.87 19.26
CA TRP A 24 -21.02 -17.83 18.82
C TRP A 24 -19.67 -17.52 19.46
N ARG A 25 -18.96 -18.58 19.85
CA ARG A 25 -17.60 -18.54 20.35
C ARG A 25 -16.71 -19.33 19.39
N LEU A 26 -15.44 -19.46 19.75
CA LEU A 26 -14.45 -20.15 18.92
C LEU A 26 -14.88 -21.57 18.52
N PRO A 27 -15.49 -22.40 19.39
CA PRO A 27 -15.95 -23.74 19.01
C PRO A 27 -17.00 -23.74 17.91
N GLU A 28 -18.00 -22.85 17.97
CA GLU A 28 -19.06 -22.77 16.95
C GLU A 28 -18.49 -22.27 15.62
N LEU A 29 -17.61 -21.27 15.67
CA LEU A 29 -16.92 -20.76 14.49
C LEU A 29 -16.04 -21.83 13.84
N ALA A 30 -15.34 -22.62 14.63
CA ALA A 30 -14.52 -23.74 14.15
C ALA A 30 -15.39 -24.84 13.51
N ALA A 31 -16.54 -25.17 14.11
CA ALA A 31 -17.49 -26.12 13.51
C ALA A 31 -18.02 -25.63 12.15
N GLN A 32 -18.24 -24.33 11.99
CA GLN A 32 -18.63 -23.76 10.69
C GLN A 32 -17.51 -23.85 9.65
N LEU A 33 -16.24 -23.67 10.05
CA LEU A 33 -15.10 -23.90 9.15
C LEU A 33 -14.94 -25.38 8.79
N GLU A 34 -15.24 -26.28 9.72
CA GLU A 34 -15.24 -27.72 9.47
C GLU A 34 -16.33 -28.11 8.46
N ASP A 35 -17.51 -27.48 8.52
CA ASP A 35 -18.57 -27.63 7.52
C ASP A 35 -18.13 -27.14 6.14
N VAL A 36 -17.36 -26.06 6.08
CA VAL A 36 -16.76 -25.58 4.83
C VAL A 36 -15.74 -26.59 4.30
N ALA A 37 -14.83 -27.06 5.14
CA ALA A 37 -13.80 -28.03 4.75
C ALA A 37 -14.40 -29.36 4.25
N LYS A 38 -15.54 -29.78 4.82
CA LYS A 38 -16.31 -30.95 4.40
C LYS A 38 -17.23 -30.71 3.19
N GLY A 39 -17.21 -29.50 2.61
CA GLY A 39 -18.05 -29.13 1.46
C GLY A 39 -19.55 -28.99 1.78
N ARG A 40 -19.93 -28.99 3.07
CA ARG A 40 -21.32 -28.84 3.54
C ARG A 40 -21.79 -27.39 3.51
N ARG A 41 -20.85 -26.45 3.46
CA ARG A 41 -21.10 -25.00 3.40
C ARG A 41 -20.16 -24.35 2.39
N ALA A 42 -20.72 -23.58 1.46
CA ALA A 42 -19.90 -22.79 0.55
C ALA A 42 -19.29 -21.59 1.28
N LEU A 43 -17.98 -21.39 1.09
CA LEU A 43 -17.27 -20.20 1.55
C LEU A 43 -16.89 -19.38 0.33
N GLN A 44 -17.54 -18.23 0.15
CA GLN A 44 -17.11 -17.26 -0.85
C GLN A 44 -15.87 -16.54 -0.32
N LEU A 45 -14.71 -17.16 -0.52
CA LEU A 45 -13.45 -16.48 -0.39
C LEU A 45 -13.15 -15.80 -1.71
N SER A 46 -12.96 -14.49 -1.68
CA SER A 46 -12.31 -13.77 -2.77
C SER A 46 -10.80 -13.96 -2.65
N VAL A 47 -10.32 -15.21 -2.59
CA VAL A 47 -8.89 -15.44 -2.85
C VAL A 47 -8.73 -15.18 -4.33
N THR A 48 -8.20 -14.00 -4.67
CA THR A 48 -7.58 -13.83 -5.97
C THR A 48 -6.37 -14.75 -5.94
N ARG A 49 -6.58 -16.00 -6.38
CA ARG A 49 -5.47 -16.86 -6.73
C ARG A 49 -4.68 -16.06 -7.75
N GLU A 50 -3.39 -15.86 -7.52
CA GLU A 50 -2.43 -15.36 -8.51
C GLU A 50 -2.28 -16.38 -9.65
N GLU A 51 -3.39 -16.84 -10.24
CA GLU A 51 -3.36 -17.54 -11.51
C GLU A 51 -2.98 -16.48 -12.54
N GLY A 52 -1.78 -16.65 -13.10
CA GLY A 52 -1.06 -15.76 -14.02
C GLY A 52 -1.96 -14.87 -14.87
N TYR A 53 -2.31 -13.71 -14.33
CA TYR A 53 -3.06 -12.72 -15.07
C TYR A 53 -2.16 -12.16 -16.17
N GLU A 54 -2.54 -12.34 -17.42
CA GLU A 54 -1.89 -11.71 -18.56
C GLU A 54 -2.75 -10.55 -19.10
N PRO A 55 -2.16 -9.37 -19.34
CA PRO A 55 -2.89 -8.24 -19.93
C PRO A 55 -3.36 -8.55 -21.35
N GLU A 56 -4.68 -8.54 -21.57
CA GLU A 56 -5.27 -8.69 -22.90
C GLU A 56 -5.45 -7.34 -23.61
N PRO A 57 -5.11 -7.23 -24.92
CA PRO A 57 -5.38 -6.04 -25.70
C PRO A 57 -6.87 -5.64 -25.72
N GLY A 58 -7.13 -4.33 -25.67
CA GLY A 58 -8.49 -3.78 -25.75
C GLY A 58 -9.28 -3.79 -24.42
N ARG A 59 -8.68 -4.25 -23.33
CA ARG A 59 -9.27 -4.21 -21.98
C ARG A 59 -8.55 -3.23 -21.08
N ILE A 60 -9.29 -2.65 -20.14
CA ILE A 60 -8.73 -1.82 -19.07
C ILE A 60 -8.56 -2.71 -17.84
N THR A 61 -7.33 -2.81 -17.35
CA THR A 61 -7.02 -3.48 -16.08
C THR A 61 -7.01 -2.46 -14.95
N LEU A 62 -7.83 -2.70 -13.92
CA LEU A 62 -7.71 -2.00 -12.65
C LEU A 62 -7.05 -2.93 -11.64
N CYS A 63 -5.86 -2.56 -11.16
CA CYS A 63 -5.13 -3.34 -10.17
C CYS A 63 -4.39 -2.39 -9.20
N THR A 64 -3.96 -2.94 -8.06
CA THR A 64 -3.06 -2.23 -7.15
C THR A 64 -1.63 -2.22 -7.72
N GLN A 65 -0.78 -1.33 -7.24
CA GLN A 65 0.63 -1.28 -7.67
C GLN A 65 1.36 -2.61 -7.40
N HIS A 66 1.07 -3.27 -6.28
CA HIS A 66 1.65 -4.58 -5.96
C HIS A 66 1.24 -5.64 -6.99
N ALA A 67 -0.05 -5.75 -7.30
CA ALA A 67 -0.56 -6.71 -8.28
C ALA A 67 -0.10 -6.42 -9.72
N SER A 68 0.45 -5.24 -10.00
CA SER A 68 1.00 -4.89 -11.30
C SER A 68 2.41 -5.45 -11.56
N LYS A 69 3.08 -5.99 -10.53
CA LYS A 69 4.45 -6.48 -10.62
C LYS A 69 4.57 -7.59 -11.67
N GLY A 70 5.53 -7.46 -12.57
CA GLY A 70 5.76 -8.43 -13.66
C GLY A 70 4.85 -8.22 -14.88
N LEU A 71 3.86 -7.34 -14.80
CA LEU A 71 2.96 -7.00 -15.89
C LEU A 71 3.39 -5.70 -16.57
N GLU A 72 3.00 -5.51 -17.84
CA GLU A 72 3.30 -4.29 -18.60
C GLU A 72 2.15 -3.92 -19.52
N TRP A 73 1.98 -2.61 -19.76
CA TRP A 73 0.93 -2.07 -20.65
C TRP A 73 1.49 -0.96 -21.53
N ASP A 74 0.87 -0.73 -22.69
CA ASP A 74 1.22 0.41 -23.56
C ASP A 74 0.97 1.75 -22.85
N ALA A 75 -0.10 1.84 -22.05
CA ALA A 75 -0.44 3.03 -21.27
C ALA A 75 -0.78 2.67 -19.82
N VAL A 76 -0.21 3.42 -18.87
CA VAL A 76 -0.45 3.25 -17.43
C VAL A 76 -0.92 4.57 -16.82
N PHE A 77 -1.97 4.50 -16.01
CA PHE A 77 -2.53 5.62 -15.26
C PHE A 77 -2.31 5.39 -13.77
N LEU A 78 -1.34 6.09 -13.18
CA LEU A 78 -1.14 6.14 -11.73
C LEU A 78 -1.99 7.25 -11.15
N VAL A 79 -3.00 6.87 -10.36
CA VAL A 79 -3.95 7.81 -9.77
C VAL A 79 -3.64 8.08 -8.31
N SER A 80 -4.04 9.27 -7.84
CA SER A 80 -3.94 9.68 -6.43
C SER A 80 -2.52 9.65 -5.85
N VAL A 81 -1.53 10.07 -6.66
CA VAL A 81 -0.15 10.26 -6.19
C VAL A 81 -0.01 11.59 -5.45
N ASP A 82 -0.45 11.61 -4.19
CA ASP A 82 -0.44 12.78 -3.31
C ASP A 82 0.34 12.54 -2.00
N GLY A 83 0.46 13.59 -1.19
CA GLY A 83 1.21 13.57 0.06
C GLY A 83 0.62 12.66 1.15
N VAL A 84 -0.63 12.23 1.00
CA VAL A 84 -1.23 11.23 1.91
C VAL A 84 -0.71 9.84 1.54
N TRP A 85 -0.58 9.56 0.25
CA TRP A 85 0.05 8.33 -0.21
C TRP A 85 1.57 8.37 -0.01
N ILE A 86 2.32 9.34 -0.52
CA ILE A 86 3.77 9.46 -0.26
C ILE A 86 4.03 10.70 0.59
N PRO A 87 4.22 10.54 1.92
CA PRO A 87 4.57 11.63 2.81
C PRO A 87 5.86 12.32 2.37
N GLY A 88 5.86 13.65 2.48
CA GLY A 88 7.01 14.48 2.12
C GLY A 88 7.98 14.75 3.28
N ASN A 89 7.58 14.44 4.52
CA ASN A 89 8.33 14.68 5.74
C ASN A 89 8.03 13.58 6.78
N LEU A 90 8.85 13.51 7.83
CA LEU A 90 8.73 12.50 8.88
C LEU A 90 7.66 12.85 9.92
N ASP A 91 7.32 14.13 10.06
CA ASP A 91 6.27 14.62 10.99
C ASP A 91 4.87 14.59 10.36
N GLY A 92 4.76 14.07 9.12
CA GLY A 92 3.51 14.00 8.39
C GLY A 92 2.59 12.91 8.95
N HIS A 93 1.35 12.89 8.48
CA HIS A 93 0.44 11.81 8.82
C HIS A 93 0.76 10.53 8.02
N PHE A 94 1.14 9.46 8.71
CA PHE A 94 1.35 8.14 8.12
C PHE A 94 0.10 7.28 8.19
N LEU A 95 -0.37 6.79 7.04
CA LEU A 95 -1.52 5.87 6.98
C LEU A 95 -1.26 4.63 7.86
N GLY A 96 -2.13 4.41 8.85
CA GLY A 96 -2.06 3.27 9.77
C GLY A 96 -1.54 3.63 11.16
N VAL A 97 -0.88 4.77 11.31
CA VAL A 97 -0.44 5.29 12.61
C VAL A 97 -1.62 5.97 13.30
N VAL A 98 -1.76 5.73 14.60
CA VAL A 98 -2.87 6.25 15.41
C VAL A 98 -2.34 7.29 16.39
N ASP A 99 -2.57 8.57 16.07
CA ASP A 99 -2.07 9.73 16.84
C ASP A 99 -2.67 9.86 18.26
N PHE A 100 -3.58 8.97 18.67
CA PHE A 100 -4.24 9.05 19.99
C PHE A 100 -3.30 8.76 21.16
N LEU A 101 -2.21 8.01 20.92
CA LEU A 101 -1.29 7.58 21.98
C LEU A 101 -0.08 8.51 22.17
N GLY A 102 0.07 9.56 21.36
CA GLY A 102 1.17 10.50 21.43
C GLY A 102 1.76 10.82 20.05
N GLU A 103 2.92 11.47 20.04
CA GLU A 103 3.67 11.81 18.82
C GLU A 103 4.48 10.61 18.26
N GLU A 104 4.74 9.59 19.08
CA GLU A 104 5.48 8.39 18.70
C GLU A 104 4.55 7.29 18.19
N ASP A 105 4.99 6.50 17.21
CA ASP A 105 4.29 5.29 16.75
C ASP A 105 4.62 4.12 17.70
N PRO A 106 3.68 3.66 18.54
CA PRO A 106 3.95 2.58 19.49
C PRO A 106 4.28 1.25 18.81
N THR A 107 3.80 1.06 17.58
CA THR A 107 4.08 -0.14 16.78
C THR A 107 5.52 -0.14 16.31
N ALA A 108 6.00 1.02 15.87
CA ALA A 108 7.40 1.20 15.47
C ALA A 108 8.34 0.99 16.66
N GLU A 109 8.01 1.58 17.81
CA GLU A 109 8.80 1.45 19.04
C GLU A 109 8.86 0.00 19.53
N ALA A 110 7.72 -0.69 19.60
CA ALA A 110 7.69 -2.10 19.99
C ALA A 110 8.47 -2.99 19.02
N SER A 111 8.41 -2.71 17.72
CA SER A 111 9.14 -3.46 16.69
C SER A 111 10.65 -3.26 16.82
N ALA A 112 11.10 -2.01 17.02
CA ALA A 112 12.52 -1.69 17.19
C ALA A 112 13.10 -2.35 18.45
N GLN A 113 12.36 -2.31 19.58
CA GLN A 113 12.77 -2.99 20.81
C GLN A 113 12.88 -4.51 20.61
N LEU A 114 11.93 -5.12 19.90
CA LEU A 114 11.94 -6.56 19.62
C LEU A 114 13.13 -6.94 18.73
N LEU A 115 13.36 -6.20 17.64
CA LEU A 115 14.48 -6.44 16.73
C LEU A 115 15.83 -6.30 17.45
N HIS A 116 15.96 -5.27 18.29
CA HIS A 116 17.15 -5.09 19.12
C HIS A 116 17.42 -6.29 20.04
N LEU A 117 16.39 -6.84 20.67
CA LEU A 117 16.51 -8.04 21.51
C LEU A 117 16.89 -9.29 20.70
N MET A 118 16.43 -9.40 19.45
CA MET A 118 16.64 -10.57 18.60
C MET A 118 18.01 -10.54 17.90
N GLU A 119 18.42 -9.38 17.38
CA GLU A 119 19.53 -9.26 16.43
C GLU A 119 20.65 -8.33 16.94
N GLY A 120 20.44 -7.65 18.07
CA GLY A 120 21.38 -6.67 18.62
C GLY A 120 21.40 -5.33 17.85
N ASP A 121 20.75 -5.28 16.69
CA ASP A 121 20.54 -4.10 15.88
C ASP A 121 19.04 -3.73 15.90
N ALA A 122 18.75 -2.47 16.17
CA ALA A 122 17.39 -1.96 16.19
C ALA A 122 16.90 -1.55 14.79
N GLY A 123 17.73 -1.68 13.74
CA GLY A 123 17.42 -1.21 12.39
C GLY A 123 17.25 0.32 12.33
N ILE A 124 17.81 1.01 13.32
CA ILE A 124 17.66 2.45 13.50
C ILE A 124 18.65 3.16 12.58
N TYR A 125 18.16 4.10 11.77
CA TYR A 125 19.04 4.98 11.00
C TYR A 125 19.88 5.82 11.98
N PRO A 126 21.17 6.10 11.71
CA PRO A 126 21.99 6.91 12.59
C PRO A 126 21.31 8.22 12.97
N ASP A 127 21.27 8.53 14.27
CA ASP A 127 20.64 9.72 14.86
C ASP A 127 19.12 9.85 14.63
N ARG A 128 18.40 8.72 14.48
CA ARG A 128 16.92 8.70 14.33
C ARG A 128 16.24 7.92 15.44
N THR A 129 14.99 8.27 15.73
CA THR A 129 14.12 7.46 16.59
C THR A 129 13.60 6.22 15.86
N ALA A 130 13.01 5.27 16.58
CA ALA A 130 12.34 4.12 15.97
C ALA A 130 11.17 4.56 15.08
N THR A 131 10.40 5.55 15.53
CA THR A 131 9.28 6.14 14.76
C THR A 131 9.78 6.77 13.47
N GLU A 132 10.81 7.62 13.52
CA GLU A 132 11.40 8.23 12.33
C GLU A 132 11.94 7.18 11.36
N SER A 133 12.59 6.15 11.88
CA SER A 133 13.14 5.05 11.07
C SER A 133 12.03 4.30 10.33
N ALA A 134 10.95 3.94 11.03
CA ALA A 134 9.77 3.32 10.42
C ALA A 134 9.12 4.22 9.37
N HIS A 135 9.03 5.54 9.63
CA HIS A 135 8.53 6.52 8.68
C HIS A 135 9.39 6.60 7.41
N ILE A 136 10.73 6.57 7.54
CA ILE A 136 11.66 6.51 6.41
C ILE A 136 11.43 5.24 5.59
N ASP A 137 11.25 4.09 6.24
CA ASP A 137 11.03 2.82 5.55
C ASP A 137 9.71 2.82 4.77
N VAL A 138 8.64 3.36 5.36
CA VAL A 138 7.36 3.54 4.68
C VAL A 138 7.50 4.44 3.46
N ILE A 139 8.16 5.59 3.58
CA ILE A 139 8.41 6.48 2.43
C ILE A 139 9.21 5.75 1.35
N SER A 140 10.28 5.06 1.76
CA SER A 140 11.18 4.33 0.87
C SER A 140 10.44 3.25 0.09
N GLU A 141 9.58 2.48 0.76
CA GLU A 141 8.80 1.44 0.12
C GLU A 141 7.76 2.02 -0.84
N ARG A 142 7.07 3.10 -0.47
CA ARG A 142 6.12 3.76 -1.38
C ARG A 142 6.79 4.38 -2.60
N LEU A 143 8.03 4.87 -2.46
CA LEU A 143 8.85 5.29 -3.59
C LEU A 143 9.27 4.11 -4.49
N ARG A 144 9.60 2.94 -3.91
CA ARG A 144 9.83 1.71 -4.70
C ARG A 144 8.58 1.29 -5.46
N LEU A 145 7.40 1.32 -4.83
CA LEU A 145 6.13 1.00 -5.49
C LEU A 145 5.78 1.99 -6.60
N LEU A 146 6.05 3.29 -6.39
CA LEU A 146 5.94 4.29 -7.45
C LEU A 146 6.83 3.93 -8.63
N TYR A 147 8.09 3.59 -8.37
CA TYR A 147 9.03 3.17 -9.41
C TYR A 147 8.53 1.91 -10.15
N VAL A 148 8.05 0.90 -9.43
CA VAL A 148 7.44 -0.29 -10.04
C VAL A 148 6.29 0.10 -10.95
N GLY A 149 5.36 0.95 -10.47
CA GLY A 149 4.22 1.44 -11.25
C GLY A 149 4.63 2.20 -12.51
N ILE A 150 5.63 3.08 -12.40
CA ILE A 150 6.18 3.85 -13.53
C ILE A 150 6.76 2.91 -14.59
N THR A 151 7.50 1.88 -14.17
CA THR A 151 8.16 0.94 -15.10
C THR A 151 7.21 -0.05 -15.75
N ARG A 152 5.93 -0.11 -15.36
CA ARG A 152 4.93 -0.92 -16.08
C ARG A 152 4.51 -0.29 -17.41
N ALA A 153 4.81 0.99 -17.63
CA ALA A 153 4.41 1.75 -18.81
C ALA A 153 5.41 1.59 -19.96
N ARG A 154 4.96 1.08 -21.10
CA ARG A 154 5.81 0.92 -22.30
C ARG A 154 5.85 2.15 -23.19
N ARG A 155 4.74 2.91 -23.30
CA ARG A 155 4.64 4.08 -24.19
C ARG A 155 4.15 5.34 -23.47
N TYR A 156 3.07 5.23 -22.71
CA TYR A 156 2.42 6.38 -22.07
C TYR A 156 2.28 6.17 -20.57
N LEU A 157 2.67 7.18 -19.82
CA LEU A 157 2.51 7.24 -18.38
C LEU A 157 1.74 8.50 -18.03
N HIS A 158 0.61 8.33 -17.35
CA HIS A 158 -0.12 9.43 -16.74
C HIS A 158 -0.05 9.30 -15.23
N ILE A 159 0.30 10.38 -14.55
CA ILE A 159 0.29 10.45 -13.10
C ILE A 159 -0.62 11.60 -12.69
N SER A 160 -1.61 11.31 -11.85
CA SER A 160 -2.55 12.29 -11.33
C SER A 160 -2.52 12.34 -9.80
N ARG A 161 -2.97 13.48 -9.25
CA ARG A 161 -3.16 13.67 -7.81
C ARG A 161 -4.51 14.30 -7.53
N SER A 162 -5.07 14.01 -6.36
CA SER A 162 -6.25 14.68 -5.85
C SER A 162 -5.85 16.00 -5.16
N ARG A 163 -6.68 17.05 -5.26
CA ARG A 163 -6.44 18.33 -4.53
C ARG A 163 -6.93 18.27 -3.08
N ALA A 164 -7.93 17.43 -2.83
CA ALA A 164 -8.49 17.15 -1.53
C ALA A 164 -8.88 15.68 -1.47
N THR A 165 -8.82 15.10 -0.29
CA THR A 165 -9.27 13.73 -0.01
C THR A 165 -10.34 13.76 1.06
N ARG A 166 -11.36 12.91 0.92
CA ARG A 166 -12.43 12.80 1.90
C ARG A 166 -12.03 11.78 2.95
N ARG A 167 -11.83 12.23 4.19
CA ARG A 167 -11.54 11.36 5.34
C ARG A 167 -12.59 11.56 6.42
N ARG A 168 -13.25 10.47 6.84
CA ARG A 168 -14.34 10.50 7.84
C ARG A 168 -15.44 11.53 7.51
N GLY A 169 -15.77 11.68 6.23
CA GLY A 169 -16.80 12.62 5.77
C GLY A 169 -16.35 14.08 5.65
N ILE A 170 -15.11 14.41 6.01
CA ILE A 170 -14.55 15.75 5.92
C ILE A 170 -13.57 15.80 4.75
N ASP A 171 -13.73 16.78 3.87
CA ASP A 171 -12.79 17.02 2.78
C ASP A 171 -11.57 17.77 3.34
N GLN A 172 -10.41 17.11 3.27
CA GLN A 172 -9.14 17.67 3.72
C GLN A 172 -8.28 17.97 2.49
N PRO A 173 -7.70 19.18 2.39
CA PRO A 173 -6.75 19.49 1.33
C PRO A 173 -5.55 18.53 1.44
N THR A 174 -5.08 18.05 0.29
CA THR A 174 -3.91 17.17 0.24
C THR A 174 -2.75 17.91 -0.40
N GLU A 175 -1.60 17.90 0.24
CA GLU A 175 -0.38 18.41 -0.38
C GLU A 175 0.06 17.51 -1.56
N PRO A 176 0.69 18.05 -2.60
CA PRO A 176 1.34 17.24 -3.63
C PRO A 176 2.42 16.34 -3.01
N ALA A 177 2.56 15.11 -3.49
CA ALA A 177 3.70 14.28 -3.11
C ALA A 177 5.00 14.96 -3.56
N THR A 178 6.00 15.06 -2.69
CA THR A 178 7.28 15.73 -2.98
C THR A 178 7.93 15.22 -4.27
N VAL A 179 7.83 13.91 -4.52
CA VAL A 179 8.33 13.27 -5.74
C VAL A 179 7.72 13.82 -7.03
N MET A 180 6.47 14.30 -7.00
CA MET A 180 5.83 14.93 -8.16
C MET A 180 6.53 16.22 -8.55
N GLY A 181 6.95 17.02 -7.56
CA GLY A 181 7.75 18.23 -7.80
C GLY A 181 9.11 17.91 -8.40
N VAL A 182 9.78 16.87 -7.90
CA VAL A 182 11.07 16.39 -8.42
C VAL A 182 10.92 15.90 -9.87
N LEU A 183 9.93 15.07 -10.16
CA LEU A 183 9.65 14.56 -11.50
C LEU A 183 9.31 15.70 -12.47
N TYR A 184 8.50 16.67 -12.04
CA TYR A 184 8.19 17.84 -12.85
C TYR A 184 9.45 18.61 -13.24
N GLN A 185 10.33 18.92 -12.27
CA GLN A 185 11.59 19.61 -12.55
C GLN A 185 12.49 18.81 -13.49
N PHE A 186 12.59 17.49 -13.31
CA PHE A 186 13.33 16.61 -14.20
C PHE A 186 12.82 16.67 -15.64
N LEU A 187 11.49 16.60 -15.84
CA LEU A 187 10.87 16.69 -17.16
C LEU A 187 11.11 18.06 -17.82
N GLN A 188 11.04 19.15 -17.06
CA GLN A 188 11.33 20.49 -17.59
C GLN A 188 12.79 20.64 -18.05
N ARG A 189 13.75 20.09 -17.30
CA ARG A 189 15.17 20.07 -17.68
C ARG A 189 15.39 19.28 -18.96
N ARG A 190 14.76 18.10 -19.09
CA ARG A 190 14.86 17.25 -20.28
C ARG A 190 14.27 17.91 -21.53
N LYS A 191 13.15 18.63 -21.39
CA LYS A 191 12.54 19.38 -22.49
C LYS A 191 13.49 20.44 -23.04
N LYS A 192 14.07 21.26 -22.15
CA LYS A 192 15.07 22.26 -22.54
C LYS A 192 16.27 21.64 -23.26
N SER A 193 16.82 20.53 -22.77
CA SER A 193 17.95 19.85 -23.42
C SER A 193 17.64 19.33 -24.83
N ARG A 194 16.43 18.82 -25.07
CA ARG A 194 15.99 18.39 -26.41
C ARG A 194 15.87 19.57 -27.38
N ASP A 195 15.36 20.70 -26.92
CA ASP A 195 15.21 21.91 -27.74
C ASP A 195 16.58 22.50 -28.15
N PHE A 196 17.65 22.25 -27.40
CA PHE A 196 19.03 22.67 -27.73
C PHE A 196 19.78 21.69 -28.64
N SER A 197 19.46 20.39 -28.62
CA SER A 197 20.09 19.37 -29.47
C SER A 197 19.48 19.26 -30.88
N GLY A 198 18.38 19.97 -31.15
CA GLY A 198 17.67 19.99 -32.44
C GLY A 198 17.99 21.18 -33.34
N LYS A 199 19.06 21.92 -33.04
CA LYS A 199 19.69 22.92 -33.93
C LYS A 199 21.04 22.39 -34.39
#